data_AF-A0A1C6F669-F1
#
_entry.id   AF-A0A1C6F669-F1
#
_cell.length_a   1.000
_cell.length_b   1.000
_cell.length_c   1.000
_cell.angle_alpha   90.00
_cell.angle_beta   90.00
_cell.angle_gamma   90.00
#
_symmetry.space_group_name_H-M   'P 1'
#
loop_
_entity.id
_entity.type
_entity.pdbx_description
1 polymer ?
#
loop_
_entity_poly.entity_id
_entity_poly.type
_entity_poly.pdbx_seq_one_letter_code
_entity_poly.pdbx_strand_id
1 'polypeptide(L)'
;MTGQYTDANALVEELLQLDRKDVCDIVVNLEQKVITTASIPQYSSFDDGTTNLIQFLRMAGNFGPSFVEVGKHYLETGHQERAYIKYGENHAKLSEILGTTIIKKEDRKRVYLNDLGIAIEHRSVEEQHECFIKLSARVPIVQYALKNNIESDKELENVLGNYLARSTALRRRRNTWYLVSAIRGEEL
;
A
#
# COMPACT_ATOMS: atom_id res chain seq x y z
N MET A 1 20.14 11.64 18.38
CA MET A 1 19.40 10.98 17.28
C MET A 1 17.94 11.46 17.27
N THR A 2 17.70 12.77 17.17
CA THR A 2 16.36 13.35 17.33
C THR A 2 15.89 14.16 16.12
N GLY A 3 16.75 14.41 15.11
CA GLY A 3 16.41 15.26 13.97
C GLY A 3 15.66 14.57 12.81
N GLN A 4 15.91 13.30 12.52
CA GLN A 4 15.27 12.60 11.38
C GLN A 4 13.82 12.20 11.65
N TYR A 5 13.45 11.95 12.90
CA TYR A 5 12.06 11.61 13.27
C TYR A 5 11.14 12.83 13.26
N THR A 6 11.68 14.05 13.31
CA THR A 6 10.87 15.28 13.33
C THR A 6 10.15 15.49 12.01
N ASP A 7 10.83 15.25 10.88
CA ASP A 7 10.27 15.46 9.55
C ASP A 7 9.19 14.42 9.20
N ALA A 8 9.41 13.14 9.56
CA ALA A 8 8.42 12.09 9.32
C ALA A 8 7.16 12.27 10.16
N ASN A 9 7.29 12.70 11.42
CA ASN A 9 6.12 12.99 12.25
C ASN A 9 5.35 14.22 11.74
N ALA A 10 6.04 15.29 11.33
CA ALA A 10 5.41 16.44 10.72
C ALA A 10 4.61 16.06 9.46
N LEU A 11 5.19 15.21 8.60
CA LEU A 11 4.50 14.71 7.42
C LEU A 11 3.26 13.87 7.76
N VAL A 12 3.29 13.09 8.85
CA VAL A 12 2.10 12.35 9.33
C VAL A 12 1.03 13.32 9.84
N GLU A 13 1.39 14.36 10.59
CA GLU A 13 0.44 15.39 11.02
C GLU A 13 -0.21 16.11 9.84
N GLU A 14 0.59 16.53 8.84
CA GLU A 14 0.08 17.14 7.62
C GLU A 14 -0.86 16.19 6.87
N LEU A 15 -0.47 14.92 6.76
CA LEU A 15 -1.30 13.90 6.11
C LEU A 15 -2.62 13.69 6.86
N LEU A 16 -2.63 13.70 8.19
CA LEU A 16 -3.84 13.56 9.00
C LEU A 16 -4.76 14.78 8.87
N GLN A 17 -4.21 15.98 8.79
CA GLN A 17 -4.95 17.23 8.61
C GLN A 17 -5.52 17.41 7.20
N LEU A 18 -4.90 16.80 6.19
CA LEU A 18 -5.32 16.94 4.80
C LEU A 18 -6.62 16.17 4.54
N ASP A 19 -7.67 16.83 4.10
CA ASP A 19 -8.91 16.14 3.77
C ASP A 19 -8.72 15.21 2.56
N ARG A 20 -9.42 14.08 2.52
CA ARG A 20 -9.32 13.16 1.38
C ARG A 20 -9.70 13.81 0.05
N LYS A 21 -10.60 14.82 0.10
CA LYS A 21 -10.92 15.66 -1.06
C LYS A 21 -9.70 16.45 -1.56
N ASP A 22 -8.95 17.07 -0.66
CA ASP A 22 -7.74 17.80 -1.04
C ASP A 22 -6.68 16.85 -1.62
N VAL A 23 -6.61 15.61 -1.12
CA VAL A 23 -5.77 14.56 -1.74
C VAL A 23 -6.19 14.31 -3.19
N CYS A 24 -7.49 14.18 -3.47
CA CYS A 24 -8.00 14.06 -4.84
C CYS A 24 -7.60 15.26 -5.70
N ASP A 25 -7.81 16.48 -5.20
CA ASP A 25 -7.51 17.72 -5.93
C ASP A 25 -6.01 17.85 -6.23
N ILE A 26 -5.14 17.49 -5.28
CA ILE A 26 -3.68 17.41 -5.49
C ILE A 26 -3.38 16.40 -6.60
N VAL A 27 -3.91 15.18 -6.50
CA VAL A 27 -3.66 14.10 -7.47
C VAL A 27 -4.06 14.53 -8.88
N VAL A 28 -5.21 15.17 -9.05
CA VAL A 28 -5.71 15.61 -10.37
C VAL A 28 -4.71 16.53 -11.07
N ASN A 29 -3.99 17.34 -10.30
CA ASN A 29 -3.03 18.32 -10.82
C ASN A 29 -1.58 17.80 -10.93
N LEU A 30 -1.27 16.62 -10.38
CA LEU A 30 0.07 16.04 -10.48
C LEU A 30 0.36 15.48 -11.88
N GLU A 31 1.63 15.35 -12.23
CA GLU A 31 2.04 14.55 -13.39
C GLU A 31 1.63 13.08 -13.21
N GLN A 32 1.20 12.41 -14.29
CA GLN A 32 0.82 11.01 -14.23
C GLN A 32 2.06 10.12 -14.11
N LYS A 33 2.18 9.40 -12.99
CA LYS A 33 3.22 8.37 -12.84
C LYS A 33 2.99 7.23 -13.83
N VAL A 34 4.10 6.67 -14.32
CA VAL A 34 4.07 5.52 -15.24
C VAL A 34 3.39 4.33 -14.56
N ILE A 35 2.39 3.77 -15.23
CA ILE A 35 1.73 2.53 -14.79
C ILE A 35 2.48 1.35 -15.39
N THR A 36 2.89 0.42 -14.54
CA THR A 36 3.52 -0.84 -14.93
C THR A 36 2.81 -2.00 -14.24
N THR A 37 3.02 -3.22 -14.73
CA THR A 37 2.53 -4.44 -14.06
C THR A 37 2.99 -4.55 -12.60
N ALA A 38 4.17 -4.01 -12.27
CA ALA A 38 4.71 -4.04 -10.91
C ALA A 38 4.08 -2.99 -9.98
N SER A 39 3.62 -1.86 -10.52
CA SER A 39 3.05 -0.75 -9.74
C SER A 39 1.54 -0.89 -9.47
N ILE A 40 0.88 -1.91 -10.04
CA ILE A 40 -0.52 -2.21 -9.76
C ILE A 40 -0.54 -3.18 -8.58
N PRO A 41 -1.12 -2.80 -7.43
CA PRO A 41 -1.07 -3.63 -6.24
C PRO A 41 -1.92 -4.89 -6.40
N GLN A 42 -1.55 -5.92 -5.64
CA GLN A 42 -2.36 -7.10 -5.43
C GLN A 42 -2.14 -7.55 -4.01
N TYR A 43 -3.22 -7.63 -3.24
CA TYR A 43 -3.17 -8.00 -1.83
C TYR A 43 -4.47 -8.74 -1.47
N SER A 44 -4.40 -9.51 -0.39
CA SER A 44 -5.58 -10.26 0.08
C SER A 44 -6.36 -9.43 1.11
N SER A 45 -5.64 -8.69 1.96
CA SER A 45 -6.19 -7.78 2.96
C SER A 45 -5.44 -6.45 2.86
N PHE A 46 -6.18 -5.34 2.92
CA PHE A 46 -5.54 -4.01 2.93
C PHE A 46 -4.72 -3.85 4.21
N ASP A 47 -5.30 -4.17 5.36
CA ASP A 47 -4.68 -4.06 6.69
C ASP A 47 -3.41 -4.93 6.82
N ASP A 48 -3.40 -6.12 6.21
CA ASP A 48 -2.21 -7.01 6.19
C ASP A 48 -1.06 -6.44 5.36
N GLY A 49 -1.33 -5.48 4.48
CA GLY A 49 -0.33 -4.75 3.71
C GLY A 49 0.00 -3.37 4.27
N THR A 50 -0.71 -2.96 5.32
CA THR A 50 -0.65 -1.62 5.91
C THR A 50 -0.46 -1.71 7.42
N THR A 51 -1.49 -1.46 8.22
CA THR A 51 -1.49 -1.38 9.69
C THR A 51 -0.86 -2.61 10.33
N ASN A 52 -1.32 -3.81 9.98
CA ASN A 52 -0.82 -5.03 10.60
C ASN A 52 0.65 -5.27 10.22
N LEU A 53 1.03 -4.93 8.99
CA LEU A 53 2.40 -5.15 8.52
C LEU A 53 3.37 -4.24 9.23
N ILE A 54 3.04 -2.96 9.40
CA ILE A 54 3.95 -2.04 10.08
C ILE A 54 4.11 -2.39 11.56
N GLN A 55 3.06 -2.85 12.22
CA GLN A 55 3.14 -3.36 13.60
C GLN A 55 4.04 -4.60 13.68
N PHE A 56 3.84 -5.57 12.79
CA PHE A 56 4.68 -6.77 12.72
C PHE A 56 6.16 -6.42 12.50
N LEU A 57 6.45 -5.52 11.56
CA LEU A 57 7.82 -5.09 11.27
C LEU A 57 8.43 -4.29 12.43
N ARG A 58 7.63 -3.51 13.16
CA ARG A 58 8.07 -2.81 14.38
C ARG A 58 8.53 -3.80 15.44
N MET A 59 7.75 -4.84 15.68
CA MET A 59 8.07 -5.92 16.63
C MET A 59 9.32 -6.71 16.21
N ALA A 60 9.52 -6.89 14.90
CA ALA A 60 10.72 -7.54 14.36
C ALA A 60 11.99 -6.67 14.46
N GLY A 61 11.86 -5.37 14.77
CA GLY A 61 12.97 -4.43 14.85
C GLY A 61 13.82 -4.42 13.58
N ASN A 62 15.15 -4.46 13.74
CA ASN A 62 16.09 -4.43 12.61
C ASN A 62 16.33 -5.80 11.96
N PHE A 63 15.59 -6.84 12.33
CA PHE A 63 15.75 -8.18 11.76
C PHE A 63 15.45 -8.22 10.26
N GLY A 64 14.46 -7.44 9.82
CA GLY A 64 13.99 -7.42 8.43
C GLY A 64 13.41 -8.76 7.97
N PRO A 65 12.15 -9.07 8.30
CA PRO A 65 11.51 -10.31 7.87
C PRO A 65 11.55 -10.50 6.35
N SER A 66 11.81 -11.72 5.91
CA SER A 66 11.70 -12.14 4.52
C SER A 66 10.24 -12.34 4.11
N PHE A 67 9.97 -12.40 2.81
CA PHE A 67 8.60 -12.63 2.32
C PHE A 67 7.95 -13.92 2.84
N VAL A 68 8.73 -14.99 3.06
CA VAL A 68 8.18 -16.21 3.65
C VAL A 68 7.79 -16.01 5.11
N GLU A 69 8.55 -15.22 5.87
CA GLU A 69 8.26 -14.92 7.28
C GLU A 69 7.05 -14.00 7.41
N VAL A 70 6.95 -12.95 6.56
CA VAL A 70 5.75 -12.11 6.46
C VAL A 70 4.53 -12.96 6.11
N GLY A 71 4.65 -13.85 5.11
CA GLY A 71 3.55 -14.73 4.72
C GLY A 71 3.09 -15.67 5.82
N LYS A 72 4.03 -16.26 6.57
CA LYS A 72 3.73 -17.16 7.70
C LYS A 72 3.10 -16.44 8.89
N HIS A 73 3.29 -15.14 9.01
CA HIS A 73 2.66 -14.35 10.07
C HIS A 73 1.14 -14.23 9.88
N TYR A 74 0.66 -14.13 8.63
CA TYR A 74 -0.75 -13.92 8.31
C TYR A 74 -1.51 -15.18 7.89
N LEU A 75 -0.84 -16.11 7.24
CA LEU A 75 -1.48 -17.33 6.75
C LEU A 75 -1.40 -18.44 7.79
N GLU A 76 -2.48 -19.21 7.89
CA GLU A 76 -2.53 -20.40 8.74
C GLU A 76 -1.42 -21.42 8.40
N THR A 77 -1.12 -22.32 9.33
CA THR A 77 -0.15 -23.39 9.10
C THR A 77 -0.69 -24.40 8.10
N GLY A 78 0.18 -24.96 7.25
CA GLY A 78 -0.17 -26.05 6.32
C GLY A 78 -0.19 -25.65 4.84
N HIS A 79 0.14 -24.40 4.50
CA HIS A 79 0.34 -23.99 3.12
C HIS A 79 1.74 -24.37 2.59
N GLN A 80 1.83 -24.50 1.27
CA GLN A 80 3.11 -24.65 0.58
C GLN A 80 3.94 -23.37 0.70
N GLU A 81 5.26 -23.50 0.78
CA GLU A 81 6.18 -22.35 0.95
C GLU A 81 5.96 -21.24 -0.09
N ARG A 82 5.67 -21.62 -1.35
CA ARG A 82 5.37 -20.66 -2.42
C ARG A 82 4.15 -19.78 -2.13
N ALA A 83 3.16 -20.30 -1.41
CA ALA A 83 1.99 -19.52 -1.01
C ALA A 83 2.35 -18.46 0.02
N TYR A 84 3.14 -18.83 1.04
CA TYR A 84 3.66 -17.88 2.03
C TYR A 84 4.50 -16.79 1.36
N ILE A 85 5.46 -17.17 0.50
CA ILE A 85 6.29 -16.20 -0.23
C ILE A 85 5.43 -15.22 -1.02
N LYS A 86 4.45 -15.72 -1.78
CA LYS A 86 3.59 -14.87 -2.60
C LYS A 86 2.72 -13.95 -1.76
N TYR A 87 2.19 -14.42 -0.62
CA TYR A 87 1.41 -13.61 0.28
C TYR A 87 2.26 -12.48 0.88
N GLY A 88 3.42 -12.81 1.44
CA GLY A 88 4.30 -11.80 2.02
C GLY A 88 4.85 -10.82 0.99
N GLU A 89 5.21 -11.29 -0.21
CA GLU A 89 5.65 -10.42 -1.31
C GLU A 89 4.58 -9.40 -1.70
N ASN A 90 3.33 -9.85 -1.86
CA ASN A 90 2.22 -9.00 -2.27
C ASN A 90 1.95 -7.87 -1.25
N HIS A 91 1.90 -8.20 0.05
CA HIS A 91 1.63 -7.23 1.11
C HIS A 91 2.83 -6.31 1.36
N ALA A 92 4.06 -6.84 1.32
CA ALA A 92 5.27 -6.02 1.40
C ALA A 92 5.36 -5.02 0.23
N LYS A 93 5.04 -5.45 -0.99
CA LYS A 93 5.01 -4.56 -2.16
C LYS A 93 3.94 -3.48 -2.07
N LEU A 94 2.75 -3.79 -1.53
CA LEU A 94 1.75 -2.77 -1.27
C LEU A 94 2.33 -1.69 -0.34
N SER A 95 2.87 -2.11 0.80
CA SER A 95 3.49 -1.20 1.78
C SER A 95 4.66 -0.39 1.22
N GLU A 96 5.48 -0.99 0.35
CA GLU A 96 6.58 -0.30 -0.34
C GLU A 96 6.06 0.76 -1.32
N ILE A 97 4.99 0.45 -2.08
CA ILE A 97 4.35 1.42 -2.99
C ILE A 97 3.74 2.60 -2.22
N LEU A 98 3.16 2.34 -1.04
CA LEU A 98 2.66 3.39 -0.14
C LEU A 98 3.81 4.18 0.51
N GLY A 99 5.02 3.62 0.51
CA GLY A 99 6.25 4.27 0.91
C GLY A 99 6.50 4.23 2.42
N THR A 100 5.96 3.25 3.13
CA THR A 100 6.19 3.03 4.57
C THR A 100 7.22 1.93 4.85
N THR A 101 7.59 1.16 3.83
CA THR A 101 8.61 0.10 3.93
C THR A 101 9.62 0.19 2.80
N ILE A 102 10.75 -0.49 3.01
CA ILE A 102 11.83 -0.65 2.03
C ILE A 102 12.11 -2.15 1.90
N ILE A 103 12.14 -2.65 0.67
CA ILE A 103 12.53 -4.04 0.39
C ILE A 103 14.00 -4.06 -0.06
N LYS A 104 14.88 -4.61 0.77
CA LYS A 104 16.30 -4.76 0.44
C LYS A 104 16.58 -6.15 -0.12
N LYS A 105 17.43 -6.20 -1.15
CA LYS A 105 17.95 -7.45 -1.70
C LYS A 105 19.22 -7.83 -0.96
N GLU A 106 19.12 -8.81 -0.08
CA GLU A 106 20.25 -9.44 0.61
C GLU A 106 20.32 -10.90 0.16
N ASP A 107 20.75 -11.83 1.03
CA ASP A 107 20.64 -13.28 0.78
C ASP A 107 19.21 -13.69 0.44
N ARG A 108 18.23 -12.99 1.02
CA ARG A 108 16.81 -13.01 0.66
C ARG A 108 16.30 -11.57 0.58
N LYS A 109 15.17 -11.35 -0.11
CA LYS A 109 14.47 -10.07 -0.01
C LYS A 109 13.93 -9.91 1.40
N ARG A 110 14.32 -8.82 2.06
CA ARG A 110 13.93 -8.48 3.43
C ARG A 110 13.18 -7.16 3.45
N VAL A 111 12.18 -7.09 4.33
CA VAL A 111 11.27 -5.95 4.44
C VAL A 111 11.58 -5.19 5.72
N TYR A 112 11.76 -3.89 5.61
CA TYR A 112 12.08 -3.00 6.73
C TYR A 112 11.10 -1.85 6.77
N LEU A 113 10.78 -1.35 7.97
CA LEU A 113 10.16 -0.04 8.11
C LEU A 113 11.14 1.06 7.75
N ASN A 114 10.63 2.13 7.14
CA ASN A 114 11.33 3.40 7.06
C ASN A 114 10.78 4.39 8.09
N ASP A 115 11.33 5.60 8.11
CA ASP A 115 10.96 6.62 9.11
C ASP A 115 9.47 7.00 9.03
N LEU A 116 8.87 7.03 7.83
CA LEU A 116 7.44 7.29 7.66
C LEU A 116 6.59 6.13 8.24
N GLY A 117 6.97 4.89 7.95
CA GLY A 117 6.28 3.72 8.50
C GLY A 117 6.35 3.68 10.02
N ILE A 118 7.50 4.04 10.60
CA ILE A 118 7.66 4.17 12.06
C ILE A 118 6.78 5.31 12.60
N ALA A 119 6.76 6.47 11.96
CA ALA A 119 5.95 7.60 12.41
C ALA A 119 4.44 7.31 12.37
N ILE A 120 3.98 6.59 11.36
CA ILE A 120 2.59 6.14 11.25
C ILE A 120 2.26 5.09 12.32
N GLU A 121 3.15 4.12 12.55
CA GLU A 121 2.92 3.04 13.52
C GLU A 121 2.68 3.56 14.96
N HIS A 122 3.25 4.71 15.33
CA HIS A 122 3.02 5.34 16.64
C HIS A 122 1.64 6.01 16.80
N ARG A 123 0.82 6.04 15.75
CA ARG A 123 -0.53 6.65 15.75
C ARG A 123 -1.59 5.65 16.19
N SER A 124 -2.80 6.12 16.48
CA SER A 124 -3.93 5.21 16.71
C SER A 124 -4.22 4.36 15.47
N VAL A 125 -4.90 3.22 15.63
CA VAL A 125 -5.22 2.35 14.48
C VAL A 125 -6.08 3.09 13.46
N GLU A 126 -6.97 3.96 13.91
CA GLU A 126 -7.82 4.82 13.08
C GLU A 126 -6.99 5.83 12.29
N GLU A 127 -6.04 6.50 12.95
CA GLU A 127 -5.11 7.43 12.31
C GLU A 127 -4.18 6.72 11.31
N GLN A 128 -3.70 5.52 11.66
CA GLN A 128 -2.91 4.67 10.76
C GLN A 128 -3.72 4.36 9.50
N HIS A 129 -4.95 3.89 9.66
CA HIS A 129 -5.83 3.56 8.56
C HIS A 129 -6.10 4.78 7.66
N GLU A 130 -6.38 5.95 8.26
CA GLU A 130 -6.58 7.20 7.53
C GLU A 130 -5.35 7.61 6.72
N CYS A 131 -4.15 7.51 7.31
CA CYS A 131 -2.89 7.77 6.62
C CYS A 131 -2.73 6.83 5.40
N PHE A 132 -3.00 5.53 5.56
CA PHE A 132 -2.86 4.56 4.48
C PHE A 132 -3.88 4.75 3.35
N ILE A 133 -5.11 5.17 3.66
CA ILE A 133 -6.08 5.58 2.65
C ILE A 133 -5.48 6.72 1.82
N LYS A 134 -5.03 7.80 2.46
CA LYS A 134 -4.47 8.97 1.75
C LYS A 134 -3.20 8.62 0.98
N LEU A 135 -2.31 7.80 1.55
CA LEU A 135 -1.09 7.33 0.86
C LEU A 135 -1.39 6.43 -0.34
N SER A 136 -2.58 5.84 -0.44
CA SER A 136 -2.99 5.05 -1.61
C SER A 136 -3.06 5.89 -2.88
N ALA A 137 -3.14 7.23 -2.75
CA ALA A 137 -2.95 8.18 -3.84
C ALA A 137 -1.53 8.15 -4.45
N ARG A 138 -0.56 7.43 -3.86
CA ARG A 138 0.77 7.21 -4.45
C ARG A 138 0.76 6.15 -5.54
N VAL A 139 -0.24 5.27 -5.55
CA VAL A 139 -0.37 4.16 -6.50
C VAL A 139 -0.71 4.70 -7.91
N PRO A 140 0.11 4.48 -8.95
CA PRO A 140 -0.09 5.11 -10.26
C PRO A 140 -1.45 4.85 -10.91
N ILE A 141 -1.98 3.63 -10.77
CA ILE A 141 -3.29 3.28 -11.34
C ILE A 141 -4.45 3.93 -10.57
N VAL A 142 -4.29 4.17 -9.26
CA VAL A 142 -5.25 4.92 -8.44
C VAL A 142 -5.24 6.39 -8.87
N GLN A 143 -4.04 6.97 -9.08
CA GLN A 143 -3.91 8.34 -9.60
C GLN A 143 -4.61 8.51 -10.95
N TYR A 144 -4.43 7.55 -11.85
CA TYR A 144 -5.10 7.57 -13.15
C TYR A 144 -6.61 7.52 -12.99
N ALA A 145 -7.12 6.65 -12.12
CA ALA A 145 -8.56 6.52 -11.87
C ALA A 145 -9.17 7.81 -11.32
N LEU A 146 -8.49 8.48 -10.38
CA LEU A 146 -8.91 9.77 -9.84
C LEU A 146 -8.89 10.88 -10.91
N LYS A 147 -7.79 11.00 -11.66
CA LYS A 147 -7.62 12.01 -12.74
C LYS A 147 -8.65 11.91 -13.86
N ASN A 148 -8.97 10.69 -14.27
CA ASN A 148 -9.87 10.44 -15.38
C ASN A 148 -11.31 10.20 -14.93
N ASN A 149 -11.61 10.47 -13.65
CA ASN A 149 -12.92 10.27 -13.04
C ASN A 149 -13.52 8.89 -13.37
N ILE A 150 -12.76 7.82 -13.14
CA ILE A 150 -13.27 6.45 -13.33
C ILE A 150 -14.35 6.20 -12.28
N GLU A 151 -15.56 5.85 -12.69
CA GLU A 151 -16.75 5.82 -11.80
C GLU A 151 -17.13 4.40 -11.35
N SER A 152 -16.50 3.37 -11.90
CA SER A 152 -16.80 1.99 -11.52
C SER A 152 -15.59 1.04 -11.59
N ASP A 153 -15.70 -0.06 -10.84
CA ASP A 153 -14.72 -1.14 -10.89
C ASP A 153 -14.62 -1.77 -12.30
N LYS A 154 -15.72 -1.78 -13.06
CA LYS A 154 -15.79 -2.27 -14.45
C LYS A 154 -15.04 -1.37 -15.43
N GLU A 155 -15.14 -0.06 -15.29
CA GLU A 155 -14.34 0.88 -16.08
C GLU A 155 -12.85 0.74 -15.76
N LEU A 156 -12.53 0.59 -14.46
CA LEU A 156 -11.15 0.35 -14.02
C LEU A 156 -10.59 -0.97 -14.58
N GLU A 157 -11.40 -2.02 -14.72
CA GLU A 157 -11.00 -3.27 -15.36
C GLU A 157 -10.52 -3.06 -16.80
N ASN A 158 -11.20 -2.21 -17.57
CA ASN A 158 -10.79 -1.90 -18.95
C ASN A 158 -9.42 -1.22 -18.98
N VAL A 159 -9.17 -0.29 -18.06
CA VAL A 159 -7.87 0.37 -17.93
C VAL A 159 -6.78 -0.63 -17.53
N LEU A 160 -7.06 -1.50 -16.56
CA LEU A 160 -6.15 -2.56 -16.13
C LEU A 160 -5.79 -3.53 -17.27
N GLY A 161 -6.74 -3.77 -18.19
CA GLY A 161 -6.54 -4.61 -19.38
C GLY A 161 -5.44 -4.12 -20.33
N ASN A 162 -5.06 -2.84 -20.27
CA ASN A 162 -3.94 -2.29 -21.05
C ASN A 162 -2.56 -2.74 -20.51
N TYR A 163 -2.50 -3.24 -19.28
CA TYR A 163 -1.25 -3.56 -18.56
C TYR A 163 -1.16 -5.01 -18.09
N LEU A 164 -2.28 -5.71 -18.02
CA LEU A 164 -2.40 -7.02 -17.40
C LEU A 164 -3.21 -7.97 -18.28
N ALA A 165 -2.84 -9.25 -18.26
CA ALA A 165 -3.71 -10.29 -18.79
C ALA A 165 -5.07 -10.27 -18.07
N ARG A 166 -6.15 -10.56 -18.80
CA ARG A 166 -7.55 -10.46 -18.33
C ARG A 166 -7.79 -11.09 -16.95
N SER A 167 -7.31 -12.30 -16.73
CA SER A 167 -7.48 -13.00 -15.43
C SER A 167 -6.77 -12.28 -14.27
N THR A 168 -5.67 -11.58 -14.54
CA THR A 168 -4.94 -10.79 -13.54
C THR A 168 -5.60 -9.42 -13.33
N ALA A 169 -6.10 -8.79 -14.40
CA ALA A 169 -6.88 -7.56 -14.30
C ALA A 169 -8.10 -7.75 -13.40
N LEU A 170 -8.89 -8.81 -13.64
CA LEU A 170 -10.06 -9.18 -12.82
C LEU A 170 -9.71 -9.31 -11.33
N ARG A 171 -8.58 -9.96 -11.01
CA ARG A 171 -8.14 -10.13 -9.62
C ARG A 171 -7.74 -8.81 -8.97
N ARG A 172 -7.02 -7.95 -9.68
CA ARG A 172 -6.51 -6.67 -9.15
C ARG A 172 -7.54 -5.54 -9.19
N ARG A 173 -8.63 -5.72 -9.93
CA ARG A 173 -9.76 -4.80 -10.03
C ARG A 173 -10.29 -4.42 -8.65
N ARG A 174 -10.66 -5.41 -7.84
CA ARG A 174 -11.22 -5.18 -6.49
C ARG A 174 -10.24 -4.47 -5.57
N ASN A 175 -8.97 -4.90 -5.55
CA ASN A 175 -7.94 -4.23 -4.76
C ASN A 175 -7.81 -2.76 -5.16
N THR A 176 -7.69 -2.49 -6.46
CA THR A 176 -7.47 -1.12 -6.93
C THR A 176 -8.71 -0.24 -6.74
N TRP A 177 -9.91 -0.79 -6.98
CA TRP A 177 -11.17 -0.07 -6.79
C TRP A 177 -11.39 0.29 -5.32
N TYR A 178 -11.10 -0.64 -4.40
CA TYR A 178 -11.15 -0.37 -2.95
C TYR A 178 -10.34 0.88 -2.59
N LEU A 179 -9.11 1.01 -3.12
CA LEU A 179 -8.27 2.18 -2.85
C LEU A 179 -8.85 3.48 -3.42
N VAL A 180 -9.42 3.43 -4.62
CA VAL A 180 -10.06 4.58 -5.28
C VAL A 180 -11.25 5.06 -4.46
N SER A 181 -12.18 4.15 -4.14
CA SER A 181 -13.39 4.44 -3.38
C SER A 181 -13.07 4.91 -1.95
N ALA A 182 -12.08 4.29 -1.28
CA ALA A 182 -11.66 4.70 0.06
C ALA A 182 -11.16 6.16 0.08
N ILE A 183 -10.33 6.55 -0.89
CA ILE A 183 -9.84 7.94 -1.01
C ILE A 183 -11.01 8.89 -1.29
N ARG A 184 -11.98 8.49 -2.11
CA ARG A 184 -13.17 9.32 -2.37
C ARG A 184 -14.12 9.43 -1.19
N GLY A 185 -13.94 8.60 -0.15
CA GLY A 185 -14.87 8.52 0.98
C GLY A 185 -16.19 7.84 0.62
N GLU A 186 -16.18 7.00 -0.42
CA GLU A 186 -17.33 6.18 -0.81
C GLU A 186 -17.48 4.99 0.16
N GLU A 187 -18.72 4.59 0.43
CA GLU A 187 -18.99 3.33 1.14
C GLU A 187 -18.59 2.13 0.24
N LEU A 188 -17.90 1.16 0.84
CA LEU A 188 -17.27 0.02 0.17
C LEU A 188 -18.09 -1.27 0.28
#